data_AF-A0A924W7B2-F1
#
_entry.id   AF-A0A924W7B2-F1
#
_cell.length_a   1.000
_cell.length_b   1.000
_cell.length_c   1.000
_cell.angle_alpha   90.00
_cell.angle_beta   90.00
_cell.angle_gamma   90.00
#
_symmetry.space_group_name_H-M   'P 1'
#
loop_
_entity.id
_entity.type
_entity.pdbx_description
1 polymer ?
#
loop_
_entity_poly.entity_id
_entity_poly.type
_entity_poly.pdbx_seq_one_letter_code
_entity_poly.pdbx_strand_id
1 'polypeptide(L)'
;MIIPDSPYVQPLAVADRQYLQVLVDKFRLTVFQNGSRSLDLTLRDKLPTIWNREGRRHFHDAIMSNPKEAAKAKSLLQRACAGSNSKQTYSVPFRYANGGALPVVYLDGKEYYCLFYRQIFPIGWNIANGGSDNRHELLSPRDVIDRELREELVIFNPEKGYRYVFQGDIDKPSDWPEFAHARRAIERMYPGINFSAMNVEPLPHKWIDGRDTLLIRAGKTQHQIDGCYITISAEDFGIELDRIIRFRLHRGDVIVDAETLELGPLESTSVVNAPIGLFEVQRFNEQLHDDCVEFLPDIYFANGALQQQGNARWYVEERFFPWIKRFMHKESVKRFAKETRRRFDLCPVTRSVITRYRDDTAKAKGSRAAPVPDGANDAVDAFICCGGDDKKYGEQVASRLTNHGRRVFFYVWDNRPGLWAPYIDRAIDSPSCKQMFVVASTRDNVMRPAVEYEYYSFHQEILRGAKPKEGLMTLVTGVDTNQLPKPLSNYRVYPFEPDNLNDCLGKLGY
;
A
#
# COMPACT_ATOMS: atom_id res chain seq x y z
N MET A 1 -18.37 28.11 6.84
CA MET A 1 -18.57 27.46 5.53
C MET A 1 -19.98 26.87 5.44
N ILE A 2 -20.92 27.61 4.85
CA ILE A 2 -22.21 27.04 4.41
C ILE A 2 -21.93 26.55 2.99
N ILE A 3 -22.06 25.25 2.76
CA ILE A 3 -22.08 24.75 1.39
C ILE A 3 -23.49 25.08 0.90
N PRO A 4 -23.64 25.90 -0.15
CA PRO A 4 -24.95 26.28 -0.66
C PRO A 4 -25.79 25.03 -0.92
N ASP A 5 -27.12 25.16 -0.87
CA ASP A 5 -28.04 24.13 -1.36
C ASP A 5 -27.64 23.76 -2.80
N SER A 6 -26.90 22.67 -2.92
CA SER A 6 -26.28 22.23 -4.15
C SER A 6 -26.90 20.89 -4.49
N PRO A 7 -27.38 20.66 -5.72
CA PRO A 7 -27.94 19.36 -6.09
C PRO A 7 -26.90 18.23 -5.93
N TYR A 8 -25.62 18.58 -5.91
CA TYR A 8 -24.49 17.67 -5.76
C TYR A 8 -24.11 17.33 -4.31
N VAL A 9 -24.83 17.89 -3.32
CA VAL A 9 -24.64 17.61 -1.90
C VAL A 9 -25.99 17.21 -1.30
N GLN A 10 -26.08 16.00 -0.77
CA GLN A 10 -27.30 15.44 -0.19
C GLN A 10 -27.03 14.94 1.23
N PRO A 11 -28.07 14.78 2.07
CA PRO A 11 -27.91 14.07 3.34
C PRO A 11 -27.35 12.65 3.12
N LEU A 12 -26.48 12.17 4.00
CA LEU A 12 -25.87 10.84 3.93
C LEU A 12 -26.90 9.72 3.72
N ALA A 13 -28.04 9.76 4.40
CA ALA A 13 -29.10 8.76 4.23
C ALA A 13 -29.72 8.71 2.82
N VAL A 14 -29.55 9.75 2.02
CA VAL A 14 -30.03 9.82 0.63
C VAL A 14 -28.91 9.44 -0.36
N ALA A 15 -27.66 9.78 -0.04
CA ALA A 15 -26.52 9.61 -0.94
C ALA A 15 -25.99 8.17 -1.06
N ASP A 16 -26.33 7.27 -0.13
CA ASP A 16 -25.73 5.95 0.17
C ASP A 16 -25.66 4.87 -0.95
N ARG A 17 -25.72 5.23 -2.23
CA ARG A 17 -25.69 4.29 -3.37
C ARG A 17 -24.72 4.68 -4.48
N GLN A 18 -23.84 5.65 -4.23
CA GLN A 18 -22.90 6.20 -5.20
C GLN A 18 -21.63 6.63 -4.46
N TYR A 19 -20.59 7.02 -5.18
CA TYR A 19 -19.37 7.66 -4.64
C TYR A 19 -19.66 8.61 -3.47
N LEU A 20 -19.25 8.28 -2.25
CA LEU A 20 -19.54 9.00 -1.02
C LEU A 20 -18.33 9.76 -0.49
N GLN A 21 -18.54 11.03 -0.18
CA GLN A 21 -17.64 11.88 0.59
C GLN A 21 -18.42 12.69 1.60
N VAL A 22 -18.32 12.31 2.88
CA VAL A 22 -19.08 12.93 3.97
C VAL A 22 -18.37 14.15 4.48
N LEU A 23 -19.10 15.24 4.62
CA LEU A 23 -18.57 16.49 5.15
C LEU A 23 -18.80 16.52 6.65
N VAL A 24 -17.79 16.04 7.38
CA VAL A 24 -17.83 15.96 8.85
C VAL A 24 -17.72 17.37 9.43
N ASP A 25 -18.79 17.82 10.06
CA ASP A 25 -18.89 19.16 10.66
C ASP A 25 -18.17 19.26 12.00
N LYS A 26 -17.91 18.12 12.66
CA LYS A 26 -17.18 18.04 13.91
C LYS A 26 -16.38 16.75 14.05
N PHE A 27 -15.13 16.88 14.46
CA PHE A 27 -14.28 15.74 14.82
C PHE A 27 -13.27 16.11 15.90
N ARG A 28 -12.65 15.09 16.50
CA ARG A 28 -11.62 15.26 17.51
C ARG A 28 -10.35 14.55 17.09
N LEU A 29 -9.24 15.29 17.06
CA LEU A 29 -7.91 14.75 16.84
C LEU A 29 -7.12 14.82 18.14
N THR A 30 -6.47 13.72 18.50
CA THR A 30 -5.48 13.65 19.57
C THR A 30 -4.14 13.29 18.96
N VAL A 31 -3.10 14.07 19.23
CA VAL A 31 -1.72 13.79 18.78
C VAL A 31 -0.88 13.46 20.00
N PHE A 32 -0.34 12.24 20.07
CA PHE A 32 0.45 11.76 21.20
C PHE A 32 1.93 12.12 21.07
N GLN A 33 2.68 12.04 22.18
CA GLN A 33 4.13 12.30 22.22
C GLN A 33 4.95 11.47 21.23
N ASN A 34 4.60 10.21 21.01
CA ASN A 34 5.27 9.36 20.02
C ASN A 34 4.96 9.77 18.56
N GLY A 35 4.08 10.75 18.37
CA GLY A 35 3.59 11.26 17.09
C GLY A 35 2.42 10.46 16.50
N SER A 36 1.90 9.45 17.20
CA SER A 36 0.67 8.76 16.80
C SER A 36 -0.54 9.70 16.91
N ARG A 37 -1.57 9.39 16.15
CA ARG A 37 -2.81 10.17 16.08
C ARG A 37 -3.99 9.26 16.41
N SER A 38 -4.93 9.80 17.17
CA SER A 38 -6.25 9.22 17.35
C SER A 38 -7.31 10.20 16.84
N LEU A 39 -8.12 9.74 15.89
CA LEU A 39 -9.22 10.51 15.32
C LEU A 39 -10.56 9.92 15.77
N ASP A 40 -11.45 10.76 16.29
CA ASP A 40 -12.82 10.39 16.68
C ASP A 40 -13.82 11.15 15.80
N LEU A 41 -14.59 10.39 15.03
CA LEU A 41 -15.59 10.83 14.06
C LEU A 41 -16.98 10.34 14.47
N THR A 42 -17.99 11.17 14.22
CA THR A 42 -19.39 10.77 14.34
C THR A 42 -20.11 10.98 13.02
N LEU A 43 -20.55 9.89 12.39
CA LEU A 43 -21.33 9.91 11.16
C LEU A 43 -22.83 9.91 11.50
N ARG A 44 -23.54 10.94 11.03
CA ARG A 44 -25.00 11.09 11.20
C ARG A 44 -25.66 11.12 9.83
N ASP A 45 -26.86 10.56 9.74
CA ASP A 45 -27.63 10.46 8.49
C ASP A 45 -27.89 11.82 7.80
N LYS A 46 -27.89 12.90 8.59
CA LYS A 46 -28.08 14.28 8.11
C LYS A 46 -26.80 14.99 7.68
N LEU A 47 -25.63 14.35 7.76
CA LEU A 47 -24.38 14.98 7.34
C LEU A 47 -24.42 15.28 5.83
N PRO A 48 -24.01 16.47 5.40
CA PRO A 48 -23.88 16.79 3.99
C PRO A 48 -22.88 15.84 3.34
N THR A 49 -23.25 15.25 2.21
CA THR A 49 -22.47 14.22 1.52
C THR A 49 -22.36 14.57 0.05
N ILE A 50 -21.13 14.67 -0.43
CA ILE A 50 -20.79 14.75 -1.85
C ILE A 50 -20.98 13.35 -2.42
N TRP A 51 -21.81 13.24 -3.46
CA TRP A 51 -22.20 11.93 -4.01
C TRP A 51 -21.72 11.69 -5.46
N ASN A 52 -21.01 12.66 -6.04
CA ASN A 52 -20.44 12.57 -7.39
C ASN A 52 -19.24 13.52 -7.59
N ARG A 53 -18.55 13.37 -8.72
CA ARG A 53 -17.37 14.18 -9.09
C ARG A 53 -17.66 15.69 -9.16
N GLU A 54 -18.87 16.07 -9.56
CA GLU A 54 -19.24 17.48 -9.69
C GLU A 54 -19.49 18.16 -8.36
N GLY A 55 -19.99 17.43 -7.36
CA GLY A 55 -20.05 17.88 -5.97
C GLY A 55 -18.67 18.09 -5.37
N ARG A 56 -17.71 17.20 -5.67
CA ARG A 56 -16.31 17.35 -5.21
C ARG A 56 -15.69 18.63 -5.77
N ARG A 57 -15.88 18.90 -7.06
CA ARG A 57 -15.43 20.14 -7.70
C ARG A 57 -16.11 21.37 -7.10
N HIS A 58 -17.44 21.34 -6.96
CA HIS A 58 -18.20 22.45 -6.38
C HIS A 58 -17.75 22.78 -4.95
N PHE A 59 -17.54 21.76 -4.12
CA PHE A 59 -17.01 21.92 -2.76
C PHE A 59 -15.61 22.54 -2.76
N HIS A 60 -14.72 22.04 -3.61
CA HIS A 60 -13.38 22.57 -3.75
C HIS A 60 -13.39 24.05 -4.17
N ASP A 61 -14.18 24.41 -5.18
CA ASP A 61 -14.27 25.80 -5.65
C ASP A 61 -14.87 26.73 -4.59
N ALA A 62 -15.84 26.25 -3.80
CA ALA A 62 -16.38 26.97 -2.65
C ALA A 62 -15.32 27.23 -1.57
N ILE A 63 -14.49 26.23 -1.26
CA ILE A 63 -13.35 26.38 -0.32
C ILE A 63 -12.34 27.39 -0.84
N MET A 64 -11.91 27.25 -2.09
CA MET A 64 -10.88 28.11 -2.66
C MET A 64 -11.34 29.58 -2.80
N SER A 65 -12.65 29.79 -2.91
CA SER A 65 -13.24 31.12 -2.88
C SER A 65 -13.24 31.76 -1.47
N ASN A 66 -12.89 31.00 -0.42
CA ASN A 66 -12.80 31.49 0.96
C ASN A 66 -11.40 31.28 1.60
N PRO A 67 -10.37 32.03 1.15
CA PRO A 67 -9.00 31.87 1.62
C PRO A 67 -8.83 32.12 3.13
N LYS A 68 -9.72 32.90 3.75
CA LYS A 68 -9.68 33.16 5.20
C LYS A 68 -10.02 31.91 6.01
N GLU A 69 -11.06 31.17 5.60
CA GLU A 69 -11.42 29.91 6.26
C GLU A 69 -10.34 28.83 6.03
N ALA A 70 -9.77 28.76 4.82
CA ALA A 70 -8.63 27.87 4.53
C ALA A 70 -7.40 28.19 5.38
N ALA A 71 -7.01 29.46 5.49
CA ALA A 71 -5.90 29.87 6.35
C ALA A 71 -6.17 29.55 7.83
N LYS A 72 -7.40 29.74 8.31
CA LYS A 72 -7.81 29.38 9.67
C LYS A 72 -7.73 27.88 9.92
N ALA A 73 -8.24 27.06 8.99
CA ALA A 73 -8.16 25.60 9.07
C ALA A 73 -6.70 25.13 9.09
N LYS A 74 -5.86 25.68 8.19
CA LYS A 74 -4.42 25.40 8.15
C LYS A 74 -3.72 25.74 9.46
N SER A 75 -3.96 26.92 10.02
CA SER A 75 -3.38 27.35 11.30
C SER A 75 -3.84 26.47 12.48
N LEU A 76 -5.10 26.03 12.48
CA LEU A 76 -5.60 25.10 13.51
C LEU A 76 -4.91 23.74 13.42
N LEU A 77 -4.76 23.18 12.21
CA LEU A 77 -4.08 21.91 12.01
C LEU A 77 -2.59 21.98 12.35
N GLN A 78 -1.90 23.04 11.92
CA GLN A 78 -0.49 23.26 12.25
C GLN A 78 -0.26 23.30 13.77
N ARG A 79 -1.11 23.99 14.53
CA ARG A 79 -1.01 24.05 15.99
C ARG A 79 -1.22 22.69 16.66
N ALA A 80 -2.16 21.88 16.17
CA ALA A 80 -2.36 20.54 16.72
C ALA A 80 -1.18 19.61 16.45
N CYS A 81 -0.65 19.64 15.22
CA CYS A 81 0.49 18.82 14.84
C CYS A 81 1.79 19.25 15.51
N ALA A 82 1.93 20.52 15.90
CA ALA A 82 3.11 21.03 16.63
C ALA A 82 3.09 20.71 18.13
N GLY A 83 1.91 20.51 18.73
CA GLY A 83 1.78 20.23 20.16
C GLY A 83 1.85 18.74 20.46
N SER A 84 2.85 18.31 21.24
CA SER A 84 2.84 16.96 21.82
C SER A 84 1.72 16.82 22.85
N ASN A 85 0.99 15.69 22.83
CA ASN A 85 -0.20 15.43 23.65
C ASN A 85 -1.32 16.47 23.48
N SER A 86 -1.46 17.02 22.27
CA SER A 86 -2.55 17.96 22.00
C SER A 86 -3.87 17.20 21.72
N LYS A 87 -4.97 17.72 22.27
CA LYS A 87 -6.32 17.24 22.00
C LYS A 87 -7.15 18.42 21.48
N GLN A 88 -7.60 18.34 20.24
CA GLN A 88 -8.34 19.43 19.61
C GLN A 88 -9.65 18.94 19.01
N THR A 89 -10.67 19.78 19.11
CA THR A 89 -11.97 19.58 18.46
C THR A 89 -12.10 20.58 17.32
N TYR A 90 -12.38 20.06 16.14
CA TYR A 90 -12.57 20.85 14.93
C TYR A 90 -14.06 20.98 14.64
N SER A 91 -14.46 22.14 14.15
CA SER A 91 -15.86 22.46 13.81
C SER A 91 -15.98 23.08 12.41
N VAL A 92 -15.03 22.77 11.54
CA VAL A 92 -15.00 23.17 10.13
C VAL A 92 -15.26 21.91 9.31
N PRO A 93 -16.09 21.97 8.23
CA PRO A 93 -16.35 20.79 7.43
C PRO A 93 -15.06 20.29 6.76
N PHE A 94 -14.71 19.04 7.03
CA PHE A 94 -13.69 18.29 6.30
C PHE A 94 -14.34 17.12 5.57
N ARG A 95 -13.76 16.76 4.45
CA ARG A 95 -14.17 15.64 3.61
C ARG A 95 -13.59 14.35 4.15
N TYR A 96 -14.44 13.51 4.72
CA TYR A 96 -14.12 12.17 5.21
C TYR A 96 -14.75 11.14 4.27
N ALA A 97 -13.95 10.19 3.81
CA ALA A 97 -14.31 8.97 3.07
C ALA A 97 -13.11 8.43 2.25
N ASN A 98 -11.92 9.03 2.35
CA ASN A 98 -10.82 8.63 1.48
C ASN A 98 -9.95 7.59 2.16
N GLY A 99 -9.60 6.58 1.38
CA GLY A 99 -8.61 5.58 1.73
C GLY A 99 -7.54 5.51 0.66
N GLY A 100 -6.29 5.30 1.07
CA GLY A 100 -5.19 5.08 0.14
C GLY A 100 -4.19 4.02 0.58
N ALA A 101 -3.44 3.49 -0.38
CA ALA A 101 -2.34 2.58 -0.15
C ALA A 101 -1.06 3.17 -0.75
N LEU A 102 -0.02 3.36 0.07
CA LEU A 102 1.34 3.59 -0.42
C LEU A 102 1.99 2.24 -0.73
N PRO A 103 2.23 1.89 -2.01
CA PRO A 103 2.97 0.70 -2.35
C PRO A 103 4.48 0.93 -2.23
N VAL A 104 5.14 0.06 -1.47
CA VAL A 104 6.60 -0.03 -1.34
C VAL A 104 7.04 -1.30 -2.07
N VAL A 105 7.66 -1.10 -3.22
CA VAL A 105 8.07 -2.16 -4.14
C VAL A 105 9.52 -2.53 -3.87
N TYR A 106 9.78 -3.82 -3.71
CA TYR A 106 11.14 -4.34 -3.79
C TYR A 106 11.43 -4.84 -5.21
N LEU A 107 12.49 -4.33 -5.84
CA LEU A 107 12.92 -4.70 -7.19
C LEU A 107 14.45 -4.65 -7.27
N ASP A 108 15.07 -5.73 -7.75
CA ASP A 108 16.52 -5.80 -8.03
C ASP A 108 17.41 -5.32 -6.88
N GLY A 109 17.12 -5.73 -5.65
CA GLY A 109 17.94 -5.36 -4.50
C GLY A 109 17.57 -4.04 -3.82
N LYS A 110 16.63 -3.27 -4.38
CA LYS A 110 16.29 -1.91 -3.96
C LYS A 110 14.81 -1.77 -3.62
N GLU A 111 14.53 -0.80 -2.77
CA GLU A 111 13.18 -0.42 -2.38
C GLU A 111 12.75 0.83 -3.14
N TYR A 112 11.49 0.86 -3.58
CA TYR A 112 10.91 1.97 -4.31
C TYR A 112 9.54 2.35 -3.73
N TYR A 113 9.27 3.64 -3.57
CA TYR A 113 7.89 4.11 -3.50
C TYR A 113 7.28 4.03 -4.90
N CYS A 114 6.12 3.39 -5.03
CA CYS A 114 5.35 3.32 -6.27
C CYS A 114 4.26 4.40 -6.24
N LEU A 115 4.39 5.44 -7.05
CA LEU A 115 3.48 6.59 -7.05
C LEU A 115 2.82 6.78 -8.42
N PHE A 116 1.56 7.19 -8.40
CA PHE A 116 0.70 7.39 -9.55
C PHE A 116 0.68 8.88 -9.89
N TYR A 117 0.89 9.22 -11.15
CA TYR A 117 0.82 10.62 -11.57
C TYR A 117 -0.63 11.10 -11.66
N ARG A 118 -0.93 12.21 -11.02
CA ARG A 118 -2.28 12.80 -10.97
C ARG A 118 -2.32 14.12 -11.71
N GLN A 119 -3.20 14.21 -12.70
CA GLN A 119 -3.41 15.38 -13.58
C GLN A 119 -4.47 16.37 -13.07
N ILE A 120 -5.16 16.03 -11.98
CA ILE A 120 -6.20 16.87 -11.35
C ILE A 120 -5.72 17.34 -9.98
N PHE A 121 -6.24 18.45 -9.48
CA PHE A 121 -5.79 19.00 -8.20
C PHE A 121 -6.02 18.05 -7.01
N PRO A 122 -5.04 17.90 -6.10
CA PRO A 122 -3.65 18.38 -6.22
C PRO A 122 -2.89 17.63 -7.33
N ILE A 123 -2.22 18.38 -8.21
CA ILE A 123 -1.47 17.82 -9.37
C ILE A 123 -0.10 17.35 -8.86
N GLY A 124 0.33 16.16 -9.30
CA GLY A 124 1.63 15.62 -8.92
C GLY A 124 1.59 14.12 -8.69
N TRP A 125 2.59 13.61 -7.98
CA TRP A 125 2.67 12.19 -7.62
C TRP A 125 1.79 11.89 -6.41
N ASN A 126 1.06 10.80 -6.50
CA ASN A 126 0.11 10.38 -5.49
C ASN A 126 0.27 8.89 -5.15
N ILE A 127 -0.28 8.46 -4.02
CA ILE A 127 -0.53 7.06 -3.72
C ILE A 127 -1.80 6.59 -4.44
N ALA A 128 -2.01 5.27 -4.51
CA ALA A 128 -3.30 4.75 -4.97
C ALA A 128 -4.36 5.16 -3.96
N ASN A 129 -5.33 5.99 -4.36
CA ASN A 129 -6.34 6.48 -3.43
C ASN A 129 -7.64 6.92 -4.10
N GLY A 130 -8.73 6.71 -3.38
CA GLY A 130 -10.03 7.20 -3.80
C GLY A 130 -11.00 7.35 -2.64
N GLY A 131 -12.27 7.43 -2.99
CA GLY A 131 -13.35 7.70 -2.03
C GLY A 131 -14.18 6.45 -1.80
N SER A 132 -14.91 6.40 -0.69
CA SER A 132 -15.86 5.32 -0.45
C SER A 132 -16.96 5.29 -1.50
N ASP A 133 -17.44 4.12 -1.91
CA ASP A 133 -18.58 3.97 -2.82
C ASP A 133 -19.91 3.76 -2.10
N ASN A 134 -19.85 3.45 -0.82
CA ASN A 134 -21.02 3.10 0.00
C ASN A 134 -20.74 3.35 1.49
N ARG A 135 -21.79 3.30 2.32
CA ARG A 135 -21.65 3.51 3.76
C ARG A 135 -20.88 2.42 4.48
N HIS A 136 -20.80 1.20 3.94
CA HIS A 136 -19.99 0.15 4.56
C HIS A 136 -18.51 0.54 4.52
N GLU A 137 -18.03 0.99 3.37
CA GLU A 137 -16.68 1.54 3.17
C GLU A 137 -16.39 2.76 4.05
N LEU A 138 -17.39 3.64 4.28
CA LEU A 138 -17.26 4.75 5.23
C LEU A 138 -17.01 4.29 6.68
N LEU A 139 -17.53 3.11 7.06
CA LEU A 139 -17.38 2.54 8.40
C LEU A 139 -16.18 1.58 8.49
N SER A 140 -15.70 1.11 7.35
CA SER A 140 -14.58 0.18 7.19
C SER A 140 -13.62 0.70 6.11
N PRO A 141 -12.80 1.74 6.42
CA PRO A 141 -11.89 2.34 5.43
C PRO A 141 -10.85 1.39 4.85
N ARG A 142 -10.61 0.22 5.48
CA ARG A 142 -9.73 -0.81 4.94
C ARG A 142 -10.25 -1.37 3.62
N ASP A 143 -11.57 -1.45 3.46
CA ASP A 143 -12.19 -1.95 2.23
C ASP A 143 -11.98 -0.96 1.08
N VAL A 144 -12.07 0.35 1.35
CA VAL A 144 -11.69 1.40 0.38
C VAL A 144 -10.23 1.28 -0.01
N ILE A 145 -9.33 1.15 0.96
CA ILE A 145 -7.88 1.07 0.71
C ILE A 145 -7.54 -0.13 -0.18
N ASP A 146 -8.14 -1.29 0.09
CA ASP A 146 -7.92 -2.51 -0.69
C ASP A 146 -8.54 -2.41 -2.10
N ARG A 147 -9.77 -1.87 -2.20
CA ARG A 147 -10.44 -1.67 -3.50
C ARG A 147 -9.66 -0.69 -4.38
N GLU A 148 -9.36 0.50 -3.90
CA GLU A 148 -8.67 1.55 -4.66
C GLU A 148 -7.27 1.09 -5.11
N LEU A 149 -6.53 0.38 -4.24
CA LEU A 149 -5.26 -0.24 -4.62
C LEU A 149 -5.42 -1.19 -5.82
N ARG A 150 -6.45 -2.03 -5.83
CA ARG A 150 -6.68 -3.04 -6.89
C ARG A 150 -7.22 -2.45 -8.18
N GLU A 151 -8.00 -1.37 -8.07
CA GLU A 151 -8.50 -0.63 -9.22
C GLU A 151 -7.40 0.11 -9.94
N GLU A 152 -6.48 0.75 -9.21
CA GLU A 152 -5.40 1.53 -9.80
C GLU A 152 -4.18 0.68 -10.16
N LEU A 153 -3.80 -0.30 -9.35
CA LEU A 153 -2.53 -1.03 -9.50
C LEU A 153 -2.71 -2.40 -10.16
N VAL A 154 -2.52 -2.47 -11.48
CA VAL A 154 -2.46 -3.74 -12.21
C VAL A 154 -1.02 -4.12 -12.51
N ILE A 155 -0.64 -5.36 -12.15
CA ILE A 155 0.72 -5.89 -12.36
C ILE A 155 0.64 -7.19 -13.17
N PHE A 156 1.46 -7.32 -14.20
CA PHE A 156 1.53 -8.53 -15.03
C PHE A 156 2.90 -8.70 -15.66
N ASN A 157 3.18 -9.90 -16.18
CA ASN A 157 4.40 -10.21 -16.91
C ASN A 157 4.05 -10.76 -18.29
N PRO A 158 4.20 -9.96 -19.36
CA PRO A 158 3.81 -10.38 -20.70
C PRO A 158 4.69 -11.52 -21.23
N GLU A 159 5.98 -11.56 -20.87
CA GLU A 159 6.91 -12.61 -21.32
C GLU A 159 6.59 -13.97 -20.72
N LYS A 160 6.21 -14.00 -19.44
CA LYS A 160 5.89 -15.22 -18.70
C LYS A 160 4.41 -15.59 -18.73
N GLY A 161 3.56 -14.73 -19.30
CA GLY A 161 2.14 -15.00 -19.48
C GLY A 161 1.35 -15.12 -18.18
N TYR A 162 1.69 -14.33 -17.16
CA TYR A 162 0.91 -14.28 -15.91
C TYR A 162 0.53 -12.86 -15.53
N ARG A 163 -0.52 -12.75 -14.71
CA ARG A 163 -0.94 -11.51 -14.05
C ARG A 163 -1.08 -11.74 -12.55
N TYR A 164 -0.80 -10.69 -11.79
CA TYR A 164 -0.91 -10.73 -10.36
C TYR A 164 -2.31 -10.31 -9.87
N VAL A 165 -2.74 -10.89 -8.76
CA VAL A 165 -3.92 -10.48 -8.02
C VAL A 165 -3.56 -10.35 -6.54
N PHE A 166 -3.95 -9.25 -5.91
CA PHE A 166 -3.82 -9.09 -4.48
C PHE A 166 -4.72 -10.10 -3.76
N GLN A 167 -4.14 -10.88 -2.85
CA GLN A 167 -4.92 -11.60 -1.85
C GLN A 167 -5.46 -10.54 -0.88
N GLY A 168 -6.75 -10.54 -0.56
CA GLY A 168 -7.26 -9.56 0.41
C GLY A 168 -6.95 -9.95 1.83
N ASP A 169 -7.40 -9.11 2.76
CA ASP A 169 -7.63 -9.53 4.16
C ASP A 169 -8.73 -10.63 4.23
N ILE A 170 -9.44 -10.88 3.12
CA ILE A 170 -10.34 -12.00 2.91
C ILE A 170 -9.55 -13.07 2.15
N ASP A 171 -9.48 -14.30 2.70
CA ASP A 171 -8.72 -15.48 2.25
C ASP A 171 -8.98 -15.99 0.80
N LYS A 172 -9.55 -15.17 -0.09
CA LYS A 172 -9.75 -15.49 -1.50
C LYS A 172 -9.24 -14.35 -2.38
N PRO A 173 -8.43 -14.65 -3.41
CA PRO A 173 -8.20 -13.71 -4.51
C PRO A 173 -9.55 -13.38 -5.11
N SER A 174 -10.01 -12.15 -4.91
CA SER A 174 -11.32 -11.74 -5.39
C SER A 174 -11.09 -10.87 -6.62
N ASP A 175 -11.16 -11.50 -7.79
CA ASP A 175 -11.17 -10.81 -9.07
C ASP A 175 -12.57 -10.25 -9.32
N TRP A 176 -12.83 -9.06 -8.78
CA TRP A 176 -14.16 -8.45 -8.85
C TRP A 176 -14.51 -8.14 -10.32
N PRO A 177 -15.78 -8.27 -10.73
CA PRO A 177 -16.19 -8.03 -12.11
C PRO A 177 -15.77 -6.65 -12.66
N GLU A 178 -15.73 -5.62 -11.81
CA GLU A 178 -15.24 -4.28 -12.18
C GLU A 178 -13.79 -4.26 -12.65
N PHE A 179 -12.91 -5.07 -12.06
CA PHE A 179 -11.51 -5.17 -12.50
C PHE A 179 -11.41 -5.79 -13.91
N ALA A 180 -12.38 -6.61 -14.32
CA ALA A 180 -12.47 -7.12 -15.68
C ALA A 180 -12.80 -6.04 -16.71
N HIS A 181 -13.48 -4.95 -16.31
CA HIS A 181 -13.70 -3.80 -17.19
C HIS A 181 -12.40 -3.02 -17.42
N ALA A 182 -11.64 -2.76 -16.35
CA ALA A 182 -10.34 -2.11 -16.45
C ALA A 182 -9.38 -2.92 -17.34
N ARG A 183 -9.25 -4.23 -17.12
CA ARG A 183 -8.40 -5.10 -17.95
C ARG A 183 -8.79 -5.08 -19.42
N ARG A 184 -10.09 -5.17 -19.75
CA ARG A 184 -10.56 -5.05 -21.15
C ARG A 184 -10.26 -3.69 -21.76
N ALA A 185 -10.23 -2.62 -20.97
CA ALA A 185 -9.79 -1.31 -21.44
C ALA A 185 -8.28 -1.29 -21.69
N ILE A 186 -7.48 -1.94 -20.85
CA ILE A 186 -6.03 -2.10 -21.04
C ILE A 186 -5.72 -2.95 -22.31
N GLU A 187 -6.38 -4.09 -22.52
CA GLU A 187 -6.19 -4.94 -23.72
C GLU A 187 -6.47 -4.17 -25.02
N ARG A 188 -7.49 -3.29 -25.00
CA ARG A 188 -7.79 -2.43 -26.15
C ARG A 188 -6.75 -1.34 -26.37
N MET A 189 -6.13 -0.85 -25.29
CA MET A 189 -5.06 0.13 -25.38
C MET A 189 -3.74 -0.50 -25.84
N TYR A 190 -3.52 -1.78 -25.51
CA TYR A 190 -2.30 -2.52 -25.82
C TYR A 190 -2.64 -3.88 -26.48
N PRO A 191 -2.80 -3.93 -27.81
CA PRO A 191 -3.25 -5.14 -28.52
C PRO A 191 -2.34 -6.38 -28.36
N GLY A 192 -1.10 -6.20 -27.89
CA GLY A 192 -0.19 -7.31 -27.58
C GLY A 192 -0.44 -7.97 -26.22
N ILE A 193 -1.36 -7.45 -25.41
CA ILE A 193 -1.66 -7.95 -24.06
C ILE A 193 -3.01 -8.65 -24.09
N ASN A 194 -3.05 -9.89 -23.62
CA ASN A 194 -4.26 -10.68 -23.45
C ASN A 194 -4.33 -11.19 -22.00
N PHE A 195 -4.94 -10.43 -21.10
CA PHE A 195 -5.09 -10.80 -19.69
C PHE A 195 -5.96 -12.04 -19.52
N SER A 196 -6.91 -12.27 -20.44
CA SER A 196 -7.79 -13.45 -20.39
C SER A 196 -7.02 -14.75 -20.63
N ALA A 197 -5.89 -14.70 -21.34
CA ALA A 197 -5.01 -15.84 -21.57
C ALA A 197 -3.89 -15.97 -20.54
N MET A 198 -3.71 -14.98 -19.65
CA MET A 198 -2.66 -15.00 -18.63
C MET A 198 -3.05 -15.85 -17.42
N ASN A 199 -2.09 -16.59 -16.88
CA ASN A 199 -2.25 -17.29 -15.60
C ASN A 199 -2.41 -16.27 -14.46
N VAL A 200 -3.30 -16.59 -13.52
CA VAL A 200 -3.54 -15.75 -12.34
C VAL A 200 -2.65 -16.23 -11.21
N GLU A 201 -1.74 -15.37 -10.76
CA GLU A 201 -0.85 -15.62 -9.63
C GLU A 201 -1.20 -14.67 -8.49
N PRO A 202 -1.27 -15.14 -7.23
CA PRO A 202 -1.41 -14.21 -6.11
C PRO A 202 -0.11 -13.42 -5.93
N LEU A 203 -0.23 -12.13 -5.62
CA LEU A 203 0.91 -11.28 -5.31
C LEU A 203 1.26 -11.40 -3.82
N PRO A 204 2.46 -11.89 -3.48
CA PRO A 204 2.91 -11.91 -2.09
C PRO A 204 3.12 -10.47 -1.64
N HIS A 205 2.36 -10.08 -0.64
CA HIS A 205 2.45 -8.75 -0.07
C HIS A 205 2.25 -8.81 1.43
N LYS A 206 2.62 -7.72 2.10
CA LYS A 206 2.31 -7.50 3.50
C LYS A 206 1.88 -6.07 3.71
N TRP A 207 0.90 -5.89 4.57
CA TRP A 207 0.56 -4.59 5.10
C TRP A 207 1.54 -4.20 6.21
N ILE A 208 2.01 -2.96 6.19
CA ILE A 208 2.78 -2.36 7.28
C ILE A 208 1.83 -1.43 8.03
N ASP A 209 1.49 -1.83 9.25
CA ASP A 209 0.58 -1.08 10.08
C ASP A 209 1.22 0.24 10.55
N GLY A 210 0.45 1.32 10.41
CA GLY A 210 0.78 2.62 10.99
C GLY A 210 0.45 2.67 12.48
N ARG A 211 0.86 3.76 13.13
CA ARG A 211 0.69 3.95 14.58
C ARG A 211 -0.63 4.63 14.97
N ASP A 212 -1.52 4.95 14.03
CA ASP A 212 -2.74 5.70 14.31
C ASP A 212 -3.96 4.80 14.53
N THR A 213 -4.95 5.39 15.19
CA THR A 213 -6.25 4.78 15.46
C THR A 213 -7.38 5.71 15.02
N LEU A 214 -8.33 5.18 14.27
CA LEU A 214 -9.59 5.84 13.96
C LEU A 214 -10.73 5.22 14.77
N LEU A 215 -11.57 6.08 15.32
CA LEU A 215 -12.82 5.72 15.97
C LEU A 215 -13.99 6.37 15.21
N ILE A 216 -14.91 5.55 14.70
CA ILE A 216 -16.10 5.98 13.98
C ILE A 216 -17.34 5.61 14.79
N ARG A 217 -18.23 6.58 15.02
CA ARG A 217 -19.51 6.38 15.68
C ARG A 217 -20.64 6.60 14.68
N ALA A 218 -21.50 5.62 14.47
CA ALA A 218 -22.65 5.71 13.58
C ALA A 218 -23.90 5.17 14.29
N GLY A 219 -24.78 6.08 14.73
CA GLY A 219 -25.92 5.72 15.56
C GLY A 219 -25.48 5.05 16.86
N LYS A 220 -25.81 3.76 17.04
CA LYS A 220 -25.42 2.95 18.21
C LYS A 220 -24.17 2.11 17.99
N THR A 221 -23.63 2.06 16.77
CA THR A 221 -22.43 1.27 16.47
C THR A 221 -21.17 2.10 16.62
N GLN A 222 -20.09 1.42 17.00
CA GLN A 222 -18.76 1.98 17.10
C GLN A 222 -17.80 1.06 16.35
N HIS A 223 -17.01 1.65 15.46
CA HIS A 223 -15.99 0.95 14.68
C HIS A 223 -14.63 1.55 15.05
N GLN A 224 -13.69 0.71 15.45
CA GLN A 224 -12.32 1.10 15.71
C GLN A 224 -11.41 0.47 14.65
N ILE A 225 -10.58 1.30 14.03
CA ILE A 225 -9.58 0.86 13.06
C ILE A 225 -8.21 1.26 13.58
N ASP A 226 -7.39 0.27 13.88
CA ASP A 226 -5.99 0.45 14.26
C ASP A 226 -5.07 0.17 13.06
N GLY A 227 -3.81 0.58 13.17
CA GLY A 227 -2.79 0.19 12.20
C GLY A 227 -2.74 1.06 10.94
N CYS A 228 -3.15 2.32 11.01
CA CYS A 228 -3.24 3.20 9.85
C CYS A 228 -2.38 4.48 9.98
N TYR A 229 -2.34 5.26 8.91
CA TYR A 229 -1.81 6.62 8.87
C TYR A 229 -2.98 7.56 8.60
N ILE A 230 -3.29 8.41 9.58
CA ILE A 230 -4.35 9.42 9.44
C ILE A 230 -3.72 10.71 8.93
N THR A 231 -4.13 11.14 7.75
CA THR A 231 -3.73 12.43 7.18
C THR A 231 -4.91 13.39 7.15
N ILE A 232 -4.71 14.60 7.69
CA ILE A 232 -5.68 15.69 7.59
C ILE A 232 -5.00 16.84 6.88
N SER A 233 -5.48 17.15 5.67
CA SER A 233 -4.88 18.15 4.80
C SER A 233 -5.77 19.40 4.73
N ALA A 234 -5.16 20.56 5.00
CA ALA A 234 -5.83 21.85 4.88
C ALA A 234 -5.93 22.32 3.42
N GLU A 235 -5.17 21.74 2.51
CA GLU A 235 -5.06 22.20 1.12
C GLU A 235 -6.25 21.72 0.28
N ASP A 236 -6.76 20.53 0.57
CA ASP A 236 -7.91 19.92 -0.09
C ASP A 236 -9.07 19.61 0.88
N PHE A 237 -8.91 20.01 2.16
CA PHE A 237 -9.85 19.75 3.25
C PHE A 237 -10.21 18.26 3.40
N GLY A 238 -9.26 17.38 3.08
CA GLY A 238 -9.43 15.93 3.19
C GLY A 238 -9.02 15.39 4.55
N ILE A 239 -9.77 14.41 5.03
CA ILE A 239 -9.33 13.41 6.02
C ILE A 239 -9.17 12.10 5.25
N GLU A 240 -7.95 11.55 5.26
CA GLU A 240 -7.60 10.32 4.54
C GLU A 240 -7.00 9.31 5.52
N LEU A 241 -7.31 8.04 5.27
CA LEU A 241 -6.76 6.90 5.98
C LEU A 241 -5.90 6.10 5.03
N ASP A 242 -4.63 6.00 5.35
CA ASP A 242 -3.67 5.36 4.47
C ASP A 242 -3.04 4.16 5.15
N ARG A 243 -2.71 3.14 4.36
CA ARG A 243 -1.84 2.03 4.78
C ARG A 243 -0.66 1.92 3.83
N ILE A 244 0.38 1.23 4.28
CA ILE A 244 1.53 0.92 3.45
C ILE A 244 1.42 -0.55 3.08
N ILE A 245 1.50 -0.85 1.79
CA ILE A 245 1.61 -2.22 1.30
C ILE A 245 3.01 -2.44 0.77
N ARG A 246 3.60 -3.59 1.07
CA ARG A 246 4.90 -3.98 0.53
C ARG A 246 4.78 -5.25 -0.28
N PHE A 247 5.36 -5.27 -1.46
CA PHE A 247 5.46 -6.47 -2.29
C PHE A 247 6.71 -6.44 -3.16
N ARG A 248 6.96 -7.57 -3.84
CA ARG A 248 8.14 -7.77 -4.69
C ARG A 248 7.72 -7.74 -6.15
N LEU A 249 8.51 -7.05 -6.96
CA LEU A 249 8.46 -7.12 -8.41
C LEU A 249 9.74 -7.75 -8.94
N HIS A 250 9.63 -8.27 -10.15
CA HIS A 250 10.72 -8.94 -10.83
C HIS A 250 10.94 -8.33 -12.20
N ARG A 251 12.12 -8.62 -12.77
CA ARG A 251 12.43 -8.22 -14.13
C ARG A 251 11.39 -8.76 -15.10
N GLY A 252 10.90 -7.86 -15.95
CA GLY A 252 9.85 -8.13 -16.94
C GLY A 252 8.44 -7.91 -16.40
N ASP A 253 8.24 -7.71 -15.09
CA ASP A 253 6.94 -7.30 -14.58
C ASP A 253 6.65 -5.85 -15.02
N VAL A 254 5.41 -5.62 -15.40
CA VAL A 254 4.87 -4.35 -15.87
C VAL A 254 3.78 -3.89 -14.92
N ILE A 255 3.80 -2.61 -14.58
CA ILE A 255 2.77 -1.95 -13.78
C ILE A 255 1.95 -1.02 -14.68
N VAL A 256 0.63 -1.01 -14.53
CA VAL A 256 -0.28 -0.10 -15.24
C VAL A 256 -1.24 0.53 -14.27
N ASP A 257 -1.44 1.84 -14.44
CA ASP A 257 -2.54 2.58 -13.83
C ASP A 257 -3.83 2.21 -14.56
N ALA A 258 -4.69 1.48 -13.85
CA ALA A 258 -5.92 0.94 -14.35
C ALA A 258 -7.14 1.78 -13.95
N GLU A 259 -6.96 3.00 -13.40
CA GLU A 259 -8.05 3.95 -13.17
C GLU A 259 -8.85 4.12 -14.46
N THR A 260 -10.18 4.00 -14.37
CA THR A 260 -11.04 4.05 -15.56
C THR A 260 -11.62 5.44 -15.80
N LEU A 261 -11.69 5.80 -17.08
CA LEU A 261 -12.34 7.00 -17.60
C LEU A 261 -13.63 6.60 -18.31
N GLU A 262 -14.74 7.11 -17.82
CA GLU A 262 -16.00 7.11 -18.56
C GLU A 262 -15.94 8.19 -19.65
N LEU A 263 -16.01 7.75 -20.91
CA LEU A 263 -15.91 8.63 -22.07
C LEU A 263 -17.28 9.16 -22.56
N GLY A 264 -18.34 8.93 -21.78
CA GLY A 264 -19.71 9.34 -22.08
C GLY A 264 -20.62 8.17 -22.48
N PRO A 265 -21.92 8.42 -22.73
CA PRO A 265 -22.94 7.37 -22.87
C PRO A 265 -22.80 6.50 -24.13
N LEU A 266 -22.03 6.95 -25.13
CA LEU A 266 -21.84 6.27 -26.42
C LEU A 266 -20.40 5.78 -26.63
N GLU A 267 -19.47 6.13 -25.75
CA GLU A 267 -18.07 5.74 -25.87
C GLU A 267 -17.74 4.66 -24.84
N SER A 268 -16.92 3.69 -25.24
CA SER A 268 -16.45 2.66 -24.34
C SER A 268 -15.54 3.23 -23.25
N THR A 269 -15.55 2.65 -22.05
CA THR A 269 -14.60 2.94 -20.97
C THR A 269 -13.14 2.90 -21.47
N SER A 270 -12.30 3.87 -21.10
CA SER A 270 -10.85 3.82 -21.29
C SER A 270 -10.16 3.70 -19.94
N VAL A 271 -8.87 3.36 -19.90
CA VAL A 271 -8.04 3.62 -18.71
C VAL A 271 -7.40 5.00 -18.81
N VAL A 272 -7.10 5.63 -17.67
CA VAL A 272 -6.30 6.86 -17.56
C VAL A 272 -4.89 6.60 -18.06
N ASN A 273 -4.28 5.45 -17.72
CA ASN A 273 -2.89 5.15 -18.06
C ASN A 273 -1.98 6.32 -17.67
N ALA A 274 -2.15 6.82 -16.44
CA ALA A 274 -1.19 7.76 -15.90
C ALA A 274 0.16 7.07 -15.72
N PRO A 275 1.28 7.80 -15.88
CA PRO A 275 2.57 7.23 -15.59
C PRO A 275 2.66 6.83 -14.11
N ILE A 276 3.17 5.64 -13.86
CA ILE A 276 3.48 5.15 -12.51
C ILE A 276 5.00 5.25 -12.33
N GLY A 277 5.44 5.98 -11.33
CA GLY A 277 6.85 6.17 -11.00
C GLY A 277 7.29 5.28 -9.83
N LEU A 278 8.44 4.63 -9.96
CA LEU A 278 9.19 4.00 -8.88
C LEU A 278 10.32 4.94 -8.44
N PHE A 279 10.28 5.35 -7.17
CA PHE A 279 11.22 6.28 -6.56
C PHE A 279 12.05 5.54 -5.52
N GLU A 280 13.35 5.40 -5.77
CA GLU A 280 14.26 4.69 -4.87
C GLU A 280 14.22 5.32 -3.48
N VAL A 281 13.85 4.52 -2.48
CA VAL A 281 13.43 4.99 -1.15
C VAL A 281 14.53 5.78 -0.45
N GLN A 282 15.79 5.33 -0.54
CA GLN A 282 16.90 6.02 0.13
C GLN A 282 17.11 7.41 -0.47
N ARG A 283 17.35 7.49 -1.78
CA ARG A 283 17.53 8.75 -2.51
C ARG A 283 16.33 9.68 -2.36
N PHE A 284 15.11 9.14 -2.45
CA PHE A 284 13.89 9.93 -2.29
C PHE A 284 13.78 10.52 -0.89
N ASN A 285 14.05 9.73 0.16
CA ASN A 285 14.00 10.21 1.54
C ASN A 285 15.07 11.27 1.83
N GLU A 286 16.24 11.18 1.20
CA GLU A 286 17.30 12.20 1.23
C GLU A 286 16.86 13.50 0.53
N GLN A 287 16.06 13.41 -0.53
CA GLN A 287 15.50 14.57 -1.23
C GLN A 287 14.28 15.19 -0.54
N LEU A 288 13.62 14.44 0.36
CA LEU A 288 12.37 14.83 1.01
C LEU A 288 12.60 15.88 2.11
N HIS A 289 12.87 17.11 1.66
CA HIS A 289 12.87 18.34 2.46
C HIS A 289 11.65 19.20 2.11
N ASP A 290 11.22 20.07 3.02
CA ASP A 290 9.99 20.87 2.88
C ASP A 290 10.00 21.81 1.67
N ASP A 291 11.19 22.23 1.21
CA ASP A 291 11.35 23.13 0.06
C ASP A 291 11.45 22.41 -1.29
N CYS A 292 11.57 21.08 -1.30
CA CYS A 292 11.63 20.31 -2.54
C CYS A 292 10.22 20.12 -3.11
N VAL A 293 10.00 20.61 -4.33
CA VAL A 293 8.70 20.64 -5.03
C VAL A 293 8.71 19.87 -6.35
N GLU A 294 9.79 19.14 -6.63
CA GLU A 294 9.95 18.39 -7.87
C GLU A 294 10.60 17.03 -7.59
N PHE A 295 9.86 15.98 -7.91
CA PHE A 295 10.28 14.59 -7.74
C PHE A 295 10.14 13.89 -9.09
N LEU A 296 11.21 13.24 -9.54
CA LEU A 296 11.20 12.43 -10.75
C LEU A 296 11.57 10.99 -10.41
N PRO A 297 10.86 10.01 -10.96
CA PRO A 297 11.08 8.61 -10.64
C PRO A 297 12.42 8.12 -11.19
N ASP A 298 13.00 7.12 -10.54
CA ASP A 298 14.17 6.39 -11.03
C ASP A 298 13.80 5.50 -12.23
N ILE A 299 12.60 4.93 -12.17
CA ILE A 299 12.03 4.03 -13.16
C ILE A 299 10.56 4.42 -13.29
N TYR A 300 10.00 4.47 -14.50
CA TYR A 300 8.56 4.66 -14.64
C TYR A 300 7.95 3.67 -15.62
N PHE A 301 6.66 3.42 -15.42
CA PHE A 301 5.83 2.62 -16.31
C PHE A 301 4.83 3.53 -16.99
N ALA A 302 4.69 3.34 -18.28
CA ALA A 302 3.75 4.08 -19.10
C ALA A 302 3.45 3.27 -20.36
N ASN A 303 2.22 3.39 -20.87
CA ASN A 303 1.80 2.68 -22.08
C ASN A 303 2.00 1.15 -21.99
N GLY A 304 1.75 0.56 -20.82
CA GLY A 304 1.89 -0.89 -20.62
C GLY A 304 3.33 -1.40 -20.76
N ALA A 305 4.33 -0.55 -20.55
CA ALA A 305 5.73 -0.92 -20.66
C ALA A 305 6.61 -0.19 -19.63
N LEU A 306 7.67 -0.89 -19.23
CA LEU A 306 8.76 -0.34 -18.43
C LEU A 306 9.57 0.68 -19.26
N GLN A 307 9.78 1.87 -18.72
CA GLN A 307 10.60 2.92 -19.31
C GLN A 307 11.89 3.06 -18.49
N GLN A 308 12.94 2.33 -18.89
CA GLN A 308 14.20 2.22 -18.12
C GLN A 308 15.06 3.49 -18.16
N GLN A 309 14.93 4.29 -19.22
CA GLN A 309 15.64 5.55 -19.39
C GLN A 309 14.77 6.48 -20.21
N GLY A 310 14.21 7.49 -19.56
CA GLY A 310 13.36 8.47 -20.22
C GLY A 310 13.07 9.64 -19.31
N ASN A 311 12.87 10.79 -19.93
CA ASN A 311 12.46 11.98 -19.21
C ASN A 311 10.97 11.82 -18.86
N ALA A 312 10.64 11.31 -17.65
CA ALA A 312 9.27 11.16 -17.19
C ALA A 312 8.46 12.47 -17.31
N ARG A 313 9.14 13.61 -17.13
CA ARG A 313 8.57 14.93 -17.40
C ARG A 313 8.19 15.09 -18.87
N TRP A 314 9.07 14.76 -19.82
CA TRP A 314 8.74 14.79 -21.26
C TRP A 314 7.54 13.90 -21.56
N TYR A 315 7.46 12.70 -21.01
CA TYR A 315 6.29 11.83 -21.23
C TYR A 315 5.00 12.49 -20.70
N VAL A 316 5.03 13.03 -19.49
CA VAL A 316 3.90 13.74 -18.90
C VAL A 316 3.48 14.94 -19.78
N GLU A 317 4.42 15.77 -20.19
CA GLU A 317 4.16 17.04 -20.88
C GLU A 317 3.80 16.86 -22.36
N GLU A 318 4.45 15.94 -23.06
CA GLU A 318 4.37 15.80 -24.52
C GLU A 318 3.49 14.64 -24.98
N ARG A 319 3.19 13.67 -24.09
CA ARG A 319 2.39 12.49 -24.44
C ARG A 319 1.12 12.38 -23.60
N PHE A 320 1.27 12.25 -22.28
CA PHE A 320 0.15 11.99 -21.39
C PHE A 320 -0.80 13.18 -21.31
N PHE A 321 -0.30 14.39 -20.99
CA PHE A 321 -1.16 15.55 -20.83
C PHE A 321 -1.92 15.94 -22.12
N PRO A 322 -1.29 15.97 -23.31
CA PRO A 322 -1.98 16.23 -24.56
C PRO A 322 -3.10 15.21 -24.86
N TRP A 323 -2.94 13.97 -24.42
CA TRP A 323 -3.94 12.92 -24.58
C TRP A 323 -5.06 13.01 -23.54
N ILE A 324 -4.76 13.22 -22.25
CA ILE A 324 -5.77 13.24 -21.18
C ILE A 324 -6.60 14.53 -21.18
N LYS A 325 -6.04 15.66 -21.63
CA LYS A 325 -6.72 16.97 -21.61
C LYS A 325 -8.04 17.00 -22.39
N ARG A 326 -8.23 16.09 -23.37
CA ARG A 326 -9.47 15.98 -24.15
C ARG A 326 -10.64 15.44 -23.33
N PHE A 327 -10.34 14.75 -22.23
CA PHE A 327 -11.31 14.19 -21.29
C PHE A 327 -11.43 15.02 -20.00
N MET A 328 -10.59 16.04 -19.84
CA MET A 328 -10.58 16.89 -18.66
C MET A 328 -11.51 18.09 -18.80
N HIS A 329 -12.11 18.51 -17.68
CA HIS A 329 -12.84 19.77 -17.62
C HIS A 329 -11.92 20.98 -17.90
N LYS A 330 -12.45 22.02 -18.57
CA LYS A 330 -11.67 23.21 -19.00
C LYS A 330 -10.92 23.88 -17.85
N GLU A 331 -11.52 23.98 -16.67
CA GLU A 331 -10.86 24.58 -15.50
C GLU A 331 -9.71 23.73 -14.96
N SER A 332 -9.81 22.39 -15.02
CA SER A 332 -8.71 21.50 -14.66
C SER A 332 -7.54 21.65 -15.62
N VAL A 333 -7.82 21.76 -16.93
CA VAL A 333 -6.80 22.05 -17.96
C VAL A 333 -6.12 23.39 -17.71
N LYS A 334 -6.90 24.45 -17.41
CA LYS A 334 -6.34 25.77 -17.06
C LYS A 334 -5.47 25.71 -15.80
N ARG A 335 -5.91 24.97 -14.78
CA ARG A 335 -5.16 24.82 -13.52
C ARG A 335 -3.84 24.08 -13.77
N PHE A 336 -3.86 22.99 -14.54
CA PHE A 336 -2.64 22.29 -14.96
C PHE A 336 -1.69 23.21 -15.73
N ALA A 337 -2.22 23.99 -16.69
CA ALA A 337 -1.42 24.92 -17.47
C ALA A 337 -0.76 26.00 -16.59
N LYS A 338 -1.46 26.50 -15.55
CA LYS A 338 -0.95 27.51 -14.61
C LYS A 338 0.07 26.95 -13.62
N GLU A 339 -0.12 25.72 -13.17
CA GLU A 339 0.77 25.07 -12.21
C GLU A 339 2.01 24.58 -12.95
N THR A 340 3.03 25.40 -13.15
CA THR A 340 4.26 25.00 -13.86
C THR A 340 5.34 24.48 -12.93
N ARG A 341 5.35 24.91 -11.67
CA ARG A 341 6.41 24.59 -10.70
C ARG A 341 6.12 23.34 -9.87
N ARG A 342 4.85 22.97 -9.67
CA ARG A 342 4.45 21.85 -8.80
C ARG A 342 3.85 20.65 -9.52
N ARG A 343 3.99 20.55 -10.85
CA ARG A 343 3.42 19.42 -11.63
C ARG A 343 3.99 18.06 -11.25
N PHE A 344 5.19 18.06 -10.67
CA PHE A 344 5.92 16.88 -10.26
C PHE A 344 6.18 16.89 -8.75
N ASP A 345 5.42 17.70 -8.01
CA ASP A 345 5.43 17.68 -6.55
C ASP A 345 4.67 16.43 -6.05
N LEU A 346 4.69 16.20 -4.74
CA LEU A 346 3.86 15.20 -4.09
C LEU A 346 2.52 15.80 -3.71
N CYS A 347 1.47 15.02 -3.88
CA CYS A 347 0.18 15.35 -3.28
C CYS A 347 0.34 15.46 -1.74
N PRO A 348 -0.39 16.37 -1.06
CA PRO A 348 -0.22 16.60 0.38
C PRO A 348 -0.36 15.34 1.23
N VAL A 349 -1.27 14.45 0.85
CA VAL A 349 -1.48 13.16 1.53
C VAL A 349 -0.27 12.25 1.35
N THR A 350 0.17 12.07 0.11
CA THR A 350 1.36 11.29 -0.23
C THR A 350 2.59 11.77 0.51
N ARG A 351 2.84 13.09 0.55
CA ARG A 351 3.93 13.68 1.33
C ARG A 351 3.81 13.35 2.82
N SER A 352 2.63 13.52 3.40
CA SER A 352 2.37 13.21 4.82
C SER A 352 2.64 11.74 5.13
N VAL A 353 2.10 10.82 4.32
CA VAL A 353 2.26 9.37 4.53
C VAL A 353 3.72 8.95 4.40
N ILE A 354 4.43 9.38 3.34
CA ILE A 354 5.85 9.03 3.15
C ILE A 354 6.71 9.58 4.28
N THR A 355 6.56 10.86 4.65
CA THR A 355 7.31 11.46 5.76
C THR A 355 7.12 10.67 7.04
N ARG A 356 5.87 10.29 7.35
CA ARG A 356 5.57 9.53 8.56
C ARG A 356 6.10 8.11 8.53
N TYR A 357 5.98 7.42 7.40
CA TYR A 357 6.55 6.09 7.21
C TYR A 357 8.09 6.10 7.33
N ARG A 358 8.76 7.11 6.74
CA ARG A 358 10.20 7.34 6.91
C ARG A 358 10.55 7.55 8.38
N ASP A 359 9.80 8.37 9.10
CA ASP A 359 10.07 8.64 10.52
C ASP A 359 9.86 7.38 11.39
N ASP A 360 8.83 6.58 11.10
CA ASP A 360 8.55 5.33 11.80
C ASP A 360 9.66 4.29 11.55
N THR A 361 10.12 4.15 10.31
CA THR A 361 11.25 3.28 9.95
C THR A 361 12.57 3.75 10.57
N ALA A 362 12.82 5.07 10.62
CA ALA A 362 14.02 5.64 11.25
C ALA A 362 14.02 5.44 12.77
N LYS A 363 12.87 5.66 13.44
CA LYS A 363 12.74 5.40 14.88
C LYS A 363 12.94 3.93 15.21
N ALA A 364 12.41 3.03 14.39
CA ALA A 364 12.60 1.60 14.59
C ALA A 364 14.09 1.19 14.51
N LYS A 365 14.87 1.84 13.64
CA LYS A 365 16.34 1.65 13.55
C LYS A 365 17.08 2.23 14.76
N GLY A 366 16.69 3.40 15.27
CA GLY A 366 17.37 4.08 16.39
C GLY A 366 17.03 3.54 17.79
N SER A 367 15.87 2.92 17.98
CA SER A 367 15.42 2.39 19.27
C SER A 367 16.17 1.10 19.63
N ARG A 368 17.30 1.16 20.37
CA ARG A 368 18.11 0.02 20.88
C ARG A 368 17.77 -1.28 20.14
N ALA A 369 17.94 -1.27 18.81
CA ALA A 369 17.44 -2.37 18.02
C ALA A 369 18.26 -3.57 18.47
N ALA A 370 17.62 -4.74 18.63
CA ALA A 370 18.37 -5.97 18.63
C ALA A 370 19.39 -5.85 17.49
N PRO A 371 20.69 -6.08 17.75
CA PRO A 371 21.71 -5.92 16.73
C PRO A 371 21.19 -6.61 15.47
N VAL A 372 21.24 -5.89 14.35
CA VAL A 372 20.94 -6.49 13.04
C VAL A 372 21.72 -7.80 13.02
N PRO A 373 21.07 -8.97 12.83
CA PRO A 373 21.74 -10.25 12.93
C PRO A 373 23.03 -10.20 12.12
N ASP A 374 24.15 -10.61 12.73
CA ASP A 374 25.42 -10.74 12.02
C ASP A 374 25.14 -11.54 10.74
N GLY A 375 25.32 -10.90 9.58
CA GLY A 375 25.01 -11.48 8.27
C GLY A 375 23.81 -10.92 7.50
N ALA A 376 23.02 -9.98 8.03
CA ALA A 376 21.92 -9.39 7.25
C ALA A 376 22.38 -8.49 6.07
N ASN A 377 23.67 -8.15 6.03
CA ASN A 377 24.35 -7.53 4.89
C ASN A 377 25.32 -8.51 4.18
N ASP A 378 25.51 -9.72 4.73
CA ASP A 378 26.43 -10.72 4.17
C ASP A 378 25.65 -11.79 3.40
N ALA A 379 26.39 -12.65 2.71
CA ALA A 379 25.82 -13.84 2.12
C ALA A 379 25.20 -14.74 3.22
N VAL A 380 23.89 -15.00 3.11
CA VAL A 380 23.12 -15.88 4.00
C VAL A 380 23.03 -17.25 3.33
N ASP A 381 23.15 -18.35 4.07
CA ASP A 381 22.99 -19.71 3.51
C ASP A 381 21.56 -20.24 3.68
N ALA A 382 20.92 -19.91 4.82
CA ALA A 382 19.56 -20.33 5.16
C ALA A 382 18.74 -19.21 5.84
N PHE A 383 17.44 -19.18 5.59
CA PHE A 383 16.47 -18.28 6.25
C PHE A 383 15.48 -19.10 7.08
N ILE A 384 15.33 -18.78 8.37
CA ILE A 384 14.29 -19.29 9.25
C ILE A 384 13.06 -18.35 9.26
N CYS A 385 11.95 -18.85 8.75
CA CYS A 385 10.66 -18.18 8.68
C CYS A 385 9.73 -18.76 9.75
N CYS A 386 9.34 -17.96 10.76
CA CYS A 386 8.39 -18.42 11.79
C CYS A 386 7.63 -17.25 12.43
N GLY A 387 6.43 -17.52 12.94
CA GLY A 387 5.67 -16.56 13.73
C GLY A 387 6.27 -16.35 15.12
N GLY A 388 5.90 -15.24 15.79
CA GLY A 388 6.41 -14.91 17.13
C GLY A 388 6.18 -16.01 18.18
N ASP A 389 5.07 -16.73 18.09
CA ASP A 389 4.71 -17.81 19.02
C ASP A 389 5.60 -19.05 18.84
N ASP A 390 6.20 -19.20 17.65
CA ASP A 390 7.09 -20.30 17.27
C ASP A 390 8.57 -19.93 17.40
N LYS A 391 8.87 -18.76 17.98
CA LYS A 391 10.22 -18.24 18.19
C LYS A 391 11.16 -19.29 18.80
N LYS A 392 10.71 -20.01 19.84
CA LYS A 392 11.53 -21.02 20.53
C LYS A 392 11.99 -22.15 19.61
N TYR A 393 11.18 -22.50 18.61
CA TYR A 393 11.52 -23.53 17.62
C TYR A 393 12.42 -22.94 16.54
N GLY A 394 12.13 -21.72 16.07
CA GLY A 394 13.00 -20.98 15.16
C GLY A 394 14.42 -20.79 15.70
N GLU A 395 14.56 -20.45 16.98
CA GLU A 395 15.84 -20.32 17.69
C GLU A 395 16.64 -21.64 17.74
N GLN A 396 15.96 -22.76 17.95
CA GLN A 396 16.57 -24.09 17.93
C GLN A 396 17.10 -24.44 16.54
N VAL A 397 16.29 -24.22 15.48
CA VAL A 397 16.72 -24.47 14.09
C VAL A 397 17.90 -23.57 13.73
N ALA A 398 17.80 -22.27 14.04
CA ALA A 398 18.88 -21.32 13.78
C ALA A 398 20.17 -21.72 14.47
N SER A 399 20.12 -22.02 15.78
CA SER A 399 21.28 -22.44 16.56
C SER A 399 21.90 -23.72 16.02
N ARG A 400 21.08 -24.71 15.64
CA ARG A 400 21.55 -25.98 15.10
C ARG A 400 22.28 -25.81 13.77
N LEU A 401 21.72 -25.03 12.86
CA LEU A 401 22.33 -24.73 11.56
C LEU A 401 23.63 -23.92 11.72
N THR A 402 23.65 -22.93 12.61
CA THR A 402 24.87 -22.16 12.92
C THR A 402 25.97 -23.05 13.49
N ASN A 403 25.63 -24.00 14.38
CA ASN A 403 26.59 -24.99 14.89
C ASN A 403 27.15 -25.91 13.78
N HIS A 404 26.47 -26.03 12.65
CA HIS A 404 26.92 -26.75 11.45
C HIS A 404 27.61 -25.83 10.43
N GLY A 405 28.05 -24.64 10.86
CA GLY A 405 28.81 -23.70 10.04
C GLY A 405 27.97 -22.96 8.99
N ARG A 406 26.64 -22.95 9.12
CA ARG A 406 25.76 -22.18 8.22
C ARG A 406 25.60 -20.75 8.71
N ARG A 407 25.57 -19.80 7.77
CA ARG A 407 25.14 -18.42 8.02
C ARG A 407 23.64 -18.36 7.92
N VAL A 408 22.99 -18.06 9.03
CA VAL A 408 21.52 -18.12 9.14
C VAL A 408 20.97 -16.72 9.29
N PHE A 409 19.99 -16.37 8.47
CA PHE A 409 19.13 -15.23 8.74
C PHE A 409 17.94 -15.70 9.57
N PHE A 410 17.92 -15.25 10.82
CA PHE A 410 16.80 -15.44 11.74
C PHE A 410 16.59 -14.13 12.48
N TYR A 411 15.35 -13.68 12.55
CA TYR A 411 15.00 -12.45 13.23
C TYR A 411 13.88 -12.72 14.22
N VAL A 412 13.92 -12.00 15.34
CA VAL A 412 12.88 -12.10 16.35
C VAL A 412 11.77 -11.12 15.97
N TRP A 413 10.55 -11.65 15.82
CA TRP A 413 9.35 -10.83 15.75
C TRP A 413 9.25 -9.98 17.02
N ASP A 414 9.53 -8.70 16.87
CA ASP A 414 9.12 -7.69 17.82
C ASP A 414 8.00 -6.86 17.19
N ASN A 415 7.16 -6.22 18.01
CA ASN A 415 6.03 -5.41 17.56
C ASN A 415 6.48 -4.11 16.85
N ARG A 416 7.54 -4.14 16.04
CA ARG A 416 8.01 -3.03 15.21
C ARG A 416 7.83 -3.39 13.73
N PRO A 417 6.58 -3.33 13.22
CA PRO A 417 6.30 -3.56 11.80
C PRO A 417 7.22 -2.69 10.93
N GLY A 418 7.79 -3.29 9.89
CA GLY A 418 8.59 -2.57 8.88
C GLY A 418 10.10 -2.55 9.10
N LEU A 419 10.63 -2.71 10.33
CA LEU A 419 12.08 -2.68 10.56
C LEU A 419 12.80 -3.80 9.81
N TRP A 420 12.27 -5.03 9.90
CA TRP A 420 12.88 -6.22 9.33
C TRP A 420 12.61 -6.37 7.83
N ALA A 421 11.64 -5.63 7.28
CA ALA A 421 11.18 -5.85 5.91
C ALA A 421 12.29 -5.76 4.84
N PRO A 422 13.19 -4.75 4.86
CA PRO A 422 14.28 -4.68 3.89
C PRO A 422 15.30 -5.82 4.04
N TYR A 423 15.52 -6.30 5.27
CA TYR A 423 16.47 -7.37 5.56
C TYR A 423 15.93 -8.74 5.15
N ILE A 424 14.64 -8.97 5.37
CA ILE A 424 13.92 -10.16 4.91
C ILE A 424 14.04 -10.29 3.39
N ASP A 425 13.74 -9.22 2.65
CA ASP A 425 13.83 -9.25 1.19
C ASP A 425 15.26 -9.52 0.71
N ARG A 426 16.25 -8.82 1.30
CA ARG A 426 17.67 -9.08 0.98
C ARG A 426 18.10 -10.51 1.28
N ALA A 427 17.64 -11.09 2.41
CA ALA A 427 17.96 -12.47 2.77
C ALA A 427 17.34 -13.47 1.78
N ILE A 428 16.10 -13.23 1.34
CA ILE A 428 15.44 -14.04 0.31
C ILE A 428 16.18 -13.91 -1.03
N ASP A 429 16.53 -12.70 -1.46
CA ASP A 429 17.22 -12.46 -2.74
C ASP A 429 18.66 -12.92 -2.77
N SER A 430 19.30 -13.01 -1.60
CA SER A 430 20.70 -13.37 -1.49
C SER A 430 21.01 -14.62 -2.32
N PRO A 431 21.91 -14.56 -3.33
CA PRO A 431 22.19 -15.70 -4.19
C PRO A 431 22.73 -16.91 -3.42
N SER A 432 23.35 -16.69 -2.27
CA SER A 432 23.82 -17.76 -1.37
C SER A 432 22.70 -18.38 -0.54
N CYS A 433 21.57 -17.71 -0.36
CA CYS A 433 20.47 -18.21 0.45
C CYS A 433 19.76 -19.29 -0.36
N LYS A 434 20.13 -20.56 -0.12
CA LYS A 434 19.63 -21.70 -0.87
C LYS A 434 18.51 -22.43 -0.14
N GLN A 435 18.29 -22.12 1.14
CA GLN A 435 17.36 -22.85 1.99
C GLN A 435 16.47 -21.91 2.79
N MET A 436 15.20 -22.26 2.93
CA MET A 436 14.26 -21.65 3.84
C MET A 436 13.61 -22.74 4.68
N PHE A 437 13.59 -22.53 5.99
CA PHE A 437 12.89 -23.37 6.97
C PHE A 437 11.68 -22.61 7.48
N VAL A 438 10.48 -23.08 7.13
CA VAL A 438 9.22 -22.57 7.68
C VAL A 438 8.90 -23.40 8.92
N VAL A 439 8.87 -22.76 10.09
CA VAL A 439 8.69 -23.43 11.39
C VAL A 439 7.38 -23.00 12.02
N ALA A 440 6.50 -23.95 12.32
CA ALA A 440 5.21 -23.62 12.94
C ALA A 440 4.63 -24.72 13.85
N SER A 441 3.97 -24.30 14.94
CA SER A 441 3.23 -25.20 15.85
C SER A 441 1.72 -25.20 15.62
N THR A 442 1.19 -24.28 14.81
CA THR A 442 -0.22 -24.21 14.45
C THR A 442 -0.38 -23.80 13.00
N ARG A 443 -1.52 -24.15 12.38
CA ARG A 443 -1.87 -23.68 11.03
C ARG A 443 -1.92 -22.15 10.99
N ASP A 444 -2.50 -21.53 12.01
CA ASP A 444 -2.67 -20.07 12.06
C ASP A 444 -1.32 -19.35 12.09
N ASN A 445 -0.29 -19.95 12.69
CA ASN A 445 1.06 -19.38 12.67
C ASN A 445 1.70 -19.41 11.28
N VAL A 446 1.44 -20.45 10.49
CA VAL A 446 1.86 -20.52 9.07
C VAL A 446 1.12 -19.47 8.25
N MET A 447 -0.18 -19.30 8.50
CA MET A 447 -1.04 -18.37 7.78
C MET A 447 -0.89 -16.90 8.21
N ARG A 448 0.02 -16.58 9.14
CA ARG A 448 0.24 -15.17 9.51
C ARG A 448 0.73 -14.40 8.28
N PRO A 449 0.18 -13.21 7.96
CA PRO A 449 0.50 -12.50 6.72
C PRO A 449 1.99 -12.30 6.45
N ALA A 450 2.79 -12.09 7.49
CA ALA A 450 4.23 -11.94 7.32
C ALA A 450 4.98 -13.24 7.06
N VAL A 451 4.57 -14.35 7.71
CA VAL A 451 5.13 -15.69 7.46
C VAL A 451 4.76 -16.11 6.04
N GLU A 452 3.50 -15.87 5.66
CA GLU A 452 3.01 -16.12 4.31
C GLU A 452 3.76 -15.32 3.25
N TYR A 453 3.93 -14.01 3.46
CA TYR A 453 4.75 -13.16 2.59
C TYR A 453 6.14 -13.77 2.35
N GLU A 454 6.80 -14.23 3.41
CA GLU A 454 8.17 -14.75 3.36
C GLU A 454 8.29 -16.05 2.57
N TYR A 455 7.53 -17.09 2.95
CA TYR A 455 7.63 -18.37 2.26
C TYR A 455 7.11 -18.30 0.84
N TYR A 456 6.09 -17.48 0.58
CA TYR A 456 5.55 -17.35 -0.77
C TYR A 456 6.55 -16.59 -1.65
N SER A 457 7.20 -15.55 -1.12
CA SER A 457 8.29 -14.87 -1.83
C SER A 457 9.43 -15.83 -2.17
N PHE A 458 9.84 -16.69 -1.24
CA PHE A 458 10.88 -17.70 -1.53
C PHE A 458 10.41 -18.76 -2.53
N HIS A 459 9.15 -19.21 -2.43
CA HIS A 459 8.53 -20.12 -3.39
C HIS A 459 8.52 -19.56 -4.82
N GLN A 460 8.23 -18.27 -4.99
CA GLN A 460 8.30 -17.60 -6.29
C GLN A 460 9.72 -17.58 -6.87
N GLU A 461 10.74 -17.44 -6.03
CA GLU A 461 12.13 -17.56 -6.47
C GLU A 461 12.49 -19.01 -6.87
N ILE A 462 11.87 -20.03 -6.26
CA ILE A 462 11.98 -21.44 -6.70
C ILE A 462 11.32 -21.63 -8.07
N LEU A 463 10.09 -21.16 -8.27
CA LEU A 463 9.34 -21.33 -9.52
C LEU A 463 10.08 -20.73 -10.73
N ARG A 464 10.95 -19.75 -10.48
CA ARG A 464 11.79 -19.10 -11.49
C ARG A 464 13.17 -19.70 -11.66
N GLY A 465 13.53 -20.69 -10.84
CA GLY A 465 14.85 -21.32 -10.86
C GLY A 465 15.96 -20.49 -10.20
N ALA A 466 15.65 -19.39 -9.53
CA ALA A 466 16.63 -18.64 -8.74
C ALA A 466 17.02 -19.39 -7.44
N LYS A 467 16.12 -20.24 -6.95
CA LYS A 467 16.32 -21.10 -5.78
C LYS A 467 16.08 -22.58 -6.12
N PRO A 468 16.78 -23.52 -5.43
CA PRO A 468 16.56 -24.94 -5.65
C PRO A 468 15.19 -25.37 -5.11
N LYS A 469 14.55 -26.35 -5.75
CA LYS A 469 13.24 -26.87 -5.31
C LYS A 469 13.31 -27.48 -3.91
N GLU A 470 14.42 -28.10 -3.57
CA GLU A 470 14.69 -28.72 -2.28
C GLU A 470 15.02 -27.69 -1.19
N GLY A 471 15.10 -26.40 -1.55
CA GLY A 471 15.43 -25.32 -0.65
C GLY A 471 14.33 -24.98 0.35
N LEU A 472 13.06 -25.20 0.01
CA LEU A 472 11.94 -24.89 0.91
C LEU A 472 11.56 -26.12 1.75
N MET A 473 11.71 -26.00 3.07
CA MET A 473 11.41 -27.06 4.03
C MET A 473 10.44 -26.56 5.08
N THR A 474 9.43 -27.36 5.40
CA THR A 474 8.41 -27.03 6.41
C THR A 474 8.57 -27.94 7.61
N LEU A 475 8.91 -27.38 8.77
CA LEU A 475 9.02 -28.07 10.05
C LEU A 475 7.78 -27.76 10.87
N VAL A 476 6.93 -28.75 11.11
CA VAL A 476 5.65 -28.52 11.82
C VAL A 476 5.45 -29.47 12.99
N THR A 477 4.85 -28.96 14.06
CA THR A 477 4.42 -29.77 15.20
C THR A 477 2.94 -29.52 15.45
N GLY A 478 2.15 -30.58 15.64
CA GLY A 478 0.70 -30.46 15.87
C GLY A 478 -0.15 -29.92 14.69
N VAL A 479 0.43 -29.74 13.51
CA VAL A 479 -0.28 -29.29 12.29
C VAL A 479 -0.52 -30.48 11.36
N ASP A 480 -1.76 -30.68 10.94
CA ASP A 480 -2.09 -31.63 9.87
C ASP A 480 -1.44 -31.15 8.56
N THR A 481 -0.54 -31.96 8.01
CA THR A 481 0.23 -31.62 6.81
C THR A 481 -0.65 -31.44 5.58
N ASN A 482 -1.86 -32.02 5.56
CA ASN A 482 -2.84 -31.84 4.49
C ASN A 482 -3.51 -30.46 4.52
N GLN A 483 -3.41 -29.74 5.64
CA GLN A 483 -3.98 -28.41 5.83
C GLN A 483 -2.98 -27.29 5.55
N LEU A 484 -1.74 -27.65 5.18
CA LEU A 484 -0.74 -26.68 4.79
C LEU A 484 -1.11 -25.99 3.47
N PRO A 485 -0.75 -24.71 3.30
CA PRO A 485 -0.85 -24.02 2.02
C PRO A 485 -0.14 -24.79 0.91
N LYS A 486 -0.69 -24.75 -0.31
CA LYS A 486 -0.10 -25.39 -1.50
C LYS A 486 1.40 -25.07 -1.70
N PRO A 487 1.86 -23.83 -1.50
CA PRO A 487 3.29 -23.49 -1.59
C PRO A 487 4.19 -24.25 -0.61
N LEU A 488 3.65 -24.80 0.48
CA LEU A 488 4.40 -25.57 1.48
C LEU A 488 4.16 -27.07 1.33
N SER A 489 2.92 -27.49 1.07
CA SER A 489 2.54 -28.89 0.93
C SER A 489 3.17 -29.56 -0.30
N ASN A 490 3.55 -28.78 -1.32
CA ASN A 490 4.22 -29.26 -2.53
C ASN A 490 5.72 -29.56 -2.33
N TYR A 491 6.26 -29.28 -1.14
CA TYR A 491 7.68 -29.43 -0.82
C TYR A 491 7.89 -30.36 0.37
N ARG A 492 9.12 -30.41 0.89
CA ARG A 492 9.49 -31.31 1.98
C ARG A 492 8.87 -30.81 3.29
N VAL A 493 7.97 -31.61 3.86
CA VAL A 493 7.35 -31.37 5.16
C VAL A 493 7.88 -32.40 6.16
N TYR A 494 8.35 -31.92 7.31
CA TYR A 494 8.87 -32.74 8.39
C TYR A 494 8.07 -32.48 9.66
N PRO A 495 7.13 -33.38 9.99
CA PRO A 495 6.49 -33.34 11.29
C PRO A 495 7.53 -33.64 12.38
N PHE A 496 7.48 -32.89 13.47
CA PHE A 496 8.33 -33.11 14.64
C PHE A 496 7.51 -33.06 15.94
N GLU A 497 7.95 -33.83 16.93
CA GLU A 497 7.45 -33.70 18.30
C GLU A 497 8.16 -32.52 18.99
N PRO A 498 7.50 -31.75 19.87
CA PRO A 498 8.09 -30.57 20.51
C PRO A 498 9.47 -30.81 21.14
N ASP A 499 9.71 -31.99 21.69
CA ASP A 499 10.95 -32.38 22.36
C ASP A 499 11.98 -33.03 21.40
N ASN A 500 11.61 -33.23 20.14
CA ASN A 500 12.42 -33.93 19.14
C ASN A 500 12.66 -33.12 17.84
N LEU A 501 12.77 -31.80 17.96
CA LEU A 501 13.18 -30.98 16.82
C LEU A 501 14.64 -31.28 16.41
N ASN A 502 15.52 -31.56 17.38
CA ASN A 502 16.93 -31.83 17.11
C ASN A 502 17.17 -33.15 16.36
N ASP A 503 16.49 -34.27 16.66
CA ASP A 503 16.70 -35.48 15.86
C ASP A 503 16.11 -35.33 14.46
N CYS A 504 15.03 -34.53 14.32
CA CYS A 504 14.49 -34.19 13.02
C CYS A 504 15.53 -33.44 12.16
N LEU A 505 16.22 -32.46 12.74
CA LEU A 505 17.33 -31.76 12.07
C LEU A 505 18.53 -32.68 11.81
N GLY A 506 18.82 -33.61 12.72
CA GLY A 506 19.84 -34.66 12.54
C GLY A 506 19.59 -35.53 11.30
N LYS A 507 18.33 -35.92 11.07
CA LYS A 507 17.93 -36.69 9.86
C LYS A 507 18.09 -35.88 8.57
N LEU A 508 18.11 -34.55 8.67
CA LEU A 508 18.35 -33.64 7.55
C LEU A 508 19.85 -33.41 7.29
N GLY A 509 20.74 -33.97 8.13
CA GLY A 509 22.18 -33.80 8.03
C GLY A 509 22.71 -32.55 8.73
N TYR A 510 21.96 -32.02 9.72
CA TYR A 510 22.34 -30.87 10.54
C TYR A 510 22.40 -31.19 12.03
#